data_AF-A0A951N958-F1
#
_entry.id   AF-A0A951N958-F1
#
_cell.length_a   1.000
_cell.length_b   1.000
_cell.length_c   1.000
_cell.angle_alpha   90.00
_cell.angle_beta   90.00
_cell.angle_gamma   90.00
#
_symmetry.space_group_name_H-M   'P 1'
#
loop_
_entity.id
_entity.type
_entity.pdbx_description
1 polymer ?
#
loop_
_entity_poly.entity_id
_entity_poly.type
_entity_poly.pdbx_seq_one_letter_code
_entity_poly.pdbx_strand_id
1 'polypeptide(L)' 'MSLVLVPASQRPVCGTCSSSRVTSIAMTLTDGSPVHFASCHNCESRSWTQAGRRLDITTVLGKAQKHKVA' A
#
# COMPACT_ATOMS: atom_id res chain seq x y z
N MET A 1 -8.38 27.75 -10.66
CA MET A 1 -8.55 26.54 -9.83
C MET A 1 -8.48 25.34 -10.77
N SER A 2 -7.36 24.60 -10.78
CA SER A 2 -7.22 23.42 -11.63
C SER A 2 -7.75 22.19 -10.89
N LEU A 3 -8.81 21.59 -11.42
CA LEU A 3 -9.32 20.31 -10.95
C LEU A 3 -8.44 19.21 -11.55
N VAL A 4 -7.71 18.48 -10.70
CA VAL A 4 -6.99 17.27 -11.11
C VAL A 4 -8.02 16.16 -11.29
N LEU A 5 -8.44 15.93 -12.54
CA LEU A 5 -9.29 14.80 -12.92
C LEU A 5 -8.43 13.54 -12.99
N VAL A 6 -8.37 12.79 -11.89
CA VAL A 6 -7.83 11.43 -11.91
C VAL A 6 -8.84 10.55 -12.65
N PRO A 7 -8.50 9.95 -13.81
CA PRO A 7 -9.40 9.07 -14.54
C PRO A 7 -9.94 7.97 -13.62
N ALA A 8 -11.24 7.66 -13.72
CA ALA A 8 -11.87 6.63 -12.88
C ALA A 8 -11.19 5.25 -13.01
N SER A 9 -10.57 4.98 -14.17
CA SER A 9 -9.76 3.79 -14.46
C SER A 9 -8.46 3.68 -13.64
N GLN A 10 -8.06 4.74 -12.92
CA GLN A 10 -6.90 4.73 -12.02
C GLN A 10 -7.30 4.66 -10.53
N ARG A 11 -8.59 4.59 -10.19
CA ARG A 11 -9.00 4.45 -8.78
C ARG A 11 -8.74 3.03 -8.30
N PRO A 12 -7.92 2.83 -7.26
CA PRO A 12 -7.72 1.50 -6.70
C PRO A 12 -9.04 0.95 -6.15
N VAL A 13 -9.32 -0.32 -6.47
CA VAL A 13 -10.42 -1.08 -5.90
C VAL A 13 -9.89 -2.09 -4.90
N CYS A 14 -10.65 -2.34 -3.84
CA CYS A 14 -10.28 -3.33 -2.85
C CYS A 14 -10.35 -4.73 -3.47
N GLY A 15 -9.25 -5.48 -3.45
CA GLY A 15 -9.23 -6.87 -3.91
C GLY A 15 -10.06 -7.85 -3.05
N THR A 16 -10.59 -7.40 -1.90
CA THR A 16 -11.39 -8.22 -0.98
C THR A 16 -12.88 -7.93 -1.08
N CYS A 17 -13.30 -6.66 -1.10
CA CYS A 17 -14.72 -6.25 -1.08
C CYS A 17 -15.14 -5.37 -2.26
N SER A 18 -14.25 -5.16 -3.25
CA SER A 18 -14.49 -4.34 -4.45
C SER A 18 -14.82 -2.86 -4.22
N SER A 19 -14.83 -2.39 -2.97
CA SER A 19 -15.02 -0.98 -2.66
C SER A 19 -13.94 -0.10 -3.28
N SER A 20 -14.34 1.08 -3.77
CA SER A 20 -13.44 2.14 -4.26
C SER A 20 -12.89 3.03 -3.15
N ARG A 21 -13.27 2.78 -1.88
CA ARG A 21 -12.78 3.51 -0.70
C ARG A 21 -11.41 2.97 -0.27
N VAL A 22 -10.41 3.12 -1.13
CA VAL A 22 -9.05 2.61 -0.92
C VAL A 22 -8.06 3.77 -0.91
N THR A 23 -7.26 3.85 0.15
CA THR A 23 -6.02 4.64 0.14
C THR A 23 -4.92 3.76 -0.42
N SER A 24 -4.20 4.26 -1.43
CA SER A 24 -3.01 3.61 -1.98
C SER A 24 -1.84 4.60 -2.01
N ILE A 25 -0.70 4.19 -1.46
CA ILE A 25 0.51 5.02 -1.39
C ILE A 25 1.73 4.19 -1.78
N ALA A 26 2.66 4.80 -2.51
CA ALA A 26 4.01 4.28 -2.69
C ALA A 26 4.89 4.80 -1.54
N MET A 27 5.71 3.92 -0.95
CA MET A 27 6.62 4.29 0.14
C MET A 27 7.85 3.39 0.14
N THR A 28 8.91 3.83 0.81
CA THR A 28 10.13 3.05 1.04
C THR A 28 10.16 2.60 2.50
N LEU A 29 10.38 1.31 2.74
CA LEU A 29 10.53 0.76 4.09
C LEU A 29 11.92 1.04 4.66
N THR A 30 12.11 0.74 5.95
CA THR A 30 13.36 1.02 6.68
C THR A 30 14.59 0.34 6.04
N ASP A 31 14.42 -0.84 5.45
CA ASP A 31 15.45 -1.57 4.71
C ASP A 31 15.78 -0.98 3.31
N GLY A 32 15.11 0.10 2.90
CA GLY A 32 15.26 0.70 1.57
C GLY A 32 14.38 0.07 0.48
N SER A 33 13.58 -0.95 0.79
CA SER A 33 12.68 -1.57 -0.19
C SER A 33 11.52 -0.64 -0.57
N PRO A 34 11.31 -0.33 -1.87
CA PRO A 34 10.10 0.35 -2.33
C PRO A 34 8.90 -0.61 -2.30
N VAL A 35 7.79 -0.16 -1.73
CA VAL A 35 6.53 -0.91 -1.65
C VAL A 35 5.35 -0.01 -1.98
N HIS A 36 4.26 -0.61 -2.44
CA HIS A 36 2.94 0.02 -2.44
C HIS A 36 2.12 -0.55 -1.30
N PHE A 37 1.58 0.34 -0.47
CA PHE A 37 0.60 0.02 0.57
C PHE A 37 -0.79 0.38 0.08
N ALA A 38 -1.76 -0.50 0.34
CA ALA A 38 -3.17 -0.22 0.13
C ALA A 38 -4.00 -0.59 1.36
N SER A 39 -4.90 0.31 1.76
CA SER A 39 -5.85 0.13 2.86
C SER A 39 -7.26 0.44 2.40
N CYS A 40 -8.18 -0.49 2.61
CA CYS A 40 -9.60 -0.27 2.36
C CYS A 40 -10.28 0.31 3.61
N HIS A 41 -11.06 1.38 3.43
CA HIS A 41 -11.85 1.98 4.50
C HIS A 41 -13.24 1.36 4.68
N ASN A 42 -13.59 0.34 3.86
CA ASN A 42 -14.87 -0.36 3.94
C ASN A 42 -14.78 -1.68 4.72
N CYS A 43 -13.80 -2.52 4.38
CA CYS A 43 -13.61 -3.83 5.02
C CYS A 43 -12.28 -3.94 5.77
N GLU A 44 -11.56 -2.83 5.92
CA GLU A 44 -10.31 -2.71 6.71
C GLU A 44 -9.13 -3.57 6.22
N SER A 45 -9.28 -4.29 5.10
CA SER A 45 -8.21 -5.12 4.56
C SER A 45 -7.02 -4.26 4.13
N ARG A 46 -5.82 -4.73 4.46
CA ARG A 46 -4.56 -4.11 4.10
C ARG A 46 -3.73 -5.03 3.22
N SER A 47 -2.96 -4.45 2.32
CA SER A 47 -2.04 -5.19 1.46
C SER A 47 -0.80 -4.39 1.15
N TRP A 48 0.29 -5.12 0.90
CA TRP A 48 1.57 -4.59 0.47
C TRP A 48 1.99 -5.29 -0.79
N THR A 49 2.53 -4.55 -1.75
CA THR A 49 3.12 -5.12 -2.95
C THR A 49 4.50 -4.54 -3.22
N GLN A 50 5.41 -5.35 -3.72
CA GLN A 50 6.72 -4.93 -4.21
C GLN A 50 6.89 -5.44 -5.64
N ALA A 51 7.23 -4.54 -6.58
CA ALA A 51 7.33 -4.86 -8.01
C ALA A 51 6.10 -5.65 -8.53
N GLY A 52 4.90 -5.23 -8.11
CA GLY A 52 3.63 -5.87 -8.49
C GLY A 52 3.28 -7.18 -7.76
N ARG A 53 4.17 -7.72 -6.91
CA ARG A 53 3.93 -8.97 -6.16
C ARG A 53 3.47 -8.67 -4.73
N ARG A 54 2.45 -9.39 -4.24
CA ARG A 54 1.98 -9.27 -2.86
C ARG A 54 3.03 -9.77 -1.87
N LEU A 55 3.23 -9.02 -0.79
CA LEU A 55 4.08 -9.39 0.32
C LEU A 55 3.22 -9.91 1.49
N ASP A 56 3.77 -10.88 2.22
CA ASP A 56 3.22 -11.29 3.52
C ASP A 56 3.52 -10.22 4.59
N ILE A 57 2.64 -10.12 5.59
CA ILE A 57 2.79 -9.14 6.67
C ILE A 57 4.10 -9.33 7.45
N THR A 58 4.53 -10.56 7.71
CA THR A 58 5.78 -10.83 8.44
C THR A 58 7.00 -10.35 7.68
N THR A 59 6.98 -10.47 6.35
CA THR A 59 8.03 -9.92 5.48
C THR A 59 8.07 -8.40 5.56
N VAL A 60 6.92 -7.73 5.52
CA VAL A 60 6.83 -6.27 5.63
C VAL A 60 7.35 -5.80 7.00
N LEU A 61 6.98 -6.47 8.08
CA LEU A 61 7.43 -6.13 9.43
C LEU A 61 8.94 -6.27 9.58
N GLY A 62 9.52 -7.35 9.04
CA GLY A 62 10.98 -7.54 9.03
C GLY A 62 11.71 -6.41 8.30
N LYS A 63 11.19 -5.99 7.14
CA LYS A 63 11.74 -4.87 6.36
C LYS A 63 11.57 -3.50 7.01
N ALA A 64 10.48 -3.32 7.76
CA ALA A 64 10.16 -2.06 8.44
C ALA A 64 10.88 -1.91 9.78
N GLN A 65 11.45 -2.99 10.32
CA GLN A 65 12.09 -3.00 11.63
C GLN A 65 13.26 -2.01 11.67
N LYS A 66 13.26 -1.13 12.69
CA LYS A 66 14.41 -0.28 13.00
C LYS A 66 15.37 -1.07 13.87
N HIS A 67 16.58 -1.30 13.37
CA HIS A 67 17.64 -1.84 14.21
C HIS A 67 18.14 -0.74 15.13
N LYS A 68 18.17 -1.03 16.44
CA LYS A 68 18.82 -0.14 17.40
C LYS A 68 20.32 -0.20 17.11
N VAL A 69 20.89 0.91 16.64
CA VAL A 69 22.34 1.06 16.55
C VAL A 69 22.86 1.11 18.00
N ALA A 70 23.82 0.23 18.30
CA ALA A 70 24.45 0.11 19.62
C ALA A 70 25.28 1.34 19.96
#